data_AF-A0A7S0LKY2-F1
#
_entry.id   AF-A0A7S0LKY2-F1
#
_cell.length_a   1.000
_cell.length_b   1.000
_cell.length_c   1.000
_cell.angle_alpha   90.00
_cell.angle_beta   90.00
_cell.angle_gamma   90.00
#
_symmetry.space_group_name_H-M   'P 1'
#
loop_
_entity.id
_entity.type
_entity.pdbx_description
1 polymer ?
#
loop_
_entity_poly.entity_id
_entity_poly.type
_entity_poly.pdbx_seq_one_letter_code
_entity_poly.pdbx_strand_id
1 'polypeptide(L)'
;EAHRERLRRRHPPLLPTLQLLEPSQLRLMVCGSEDLPVEKLLKMIKWPHRGVDPTKELAEHGFTLDSGGGCVPQYLHDVLADETTCVLMNGAEHCFDGAHRLQFFKWLTARRAVPIANSIEQDILLQFGAHRTPDSHPVAHACFSQLELPAYSSASVLRVKLLEALLNHEQTLGRYDLK
;
A
#
# COMPACT_ATOMS: atom_id res chain seq x y z
N GLU A 1 27.42 22.18 -9.43
CA GLU A 1 28.66 21.37 -9.42
C GLU A 1 28.93 20.64 -8.10
N ALA A 2 28.79 21.28 -6.93
CA ALA A 2 29.07 20.65 -5.63
C ALA A 2 28.35 19.32 -5.35
N HIS A 3 27.10 19.14 -5.82
CA HIS A 3 26.37 17.87 -5.66
C HIS A 3 26.98 16.71 -6.48
N ARG A 4 27.41 16.99 -7.72
CA ARG A 4 28.08 15.98 -8.58
C ARG A 4 29.40 15.53 -7.98
N GLU A 5 30.17 16.47 -7.44
CA GLU A 5 31.45 16.15 -6.80
C GLU A 5 31.26 15.25 -5.56
N ARG A 6 30.22 15.50 -4.76
CA ARG A 6 29.87 14.62 -3.63
C ARG A 6 29.49 13.21 -4.08
N LEU A 7 28.69 13.08 -5.13
CA LEU A 7 28.33 11.77 -5.70
C LEU A 7 29.58 11.02 -6.19
N ARG A 8 30.52 11.72 -6.84
CA ARG A 8 31.78 11.15 -7.33
C ARG A 8 32.64 10.58 -6.21
N ARG A 9 32.72 11.28 -5.09
CA ARG A 9 33.50 10.84 -3.92
C ARG A 9 32.86 9.66 -3.20
N ARG A 10 31.53 9.65 -3.07
CA ARG A 10 30.81 8.64 -2.29
C ARG A 10 30.57 7.35 -3.08
N HIS A 11 30.31 7.47 -4.38
CA HIS A 11 30.05 6.34 -5.27
C HIS A 11 30.73 6.56 -6.63
N PRO A 12 32.05 6.33 -6.73
CA PRO A 12 32.83 6.59 -7.94
C PRO A 12 32.28 6.00 -9.25
N PRO A 13 31.76 4.75 -9.30
CA PRO A 13 31.24 4.18 -10.55
C PRO A 13 29.84 4.68 -10.91
N LEU A 14 29.15 5.38 -10.01
CA LEU A 14 27.77 5.81 -10.22
C LEU A 14 27.69 6.87 -11.32
N LEU A 15 28.56 7.87 -11.31
CA LEU A 15 28.50 8.99 -12.26
C LEU A 15 28.63 8.57 -13.74
N PRO A 16 29.62 7.74 -14.13
CA PRO A 16 29.69 7.21 -15.49
C PRO A 16 28.45 6.38 -15.85
N THR A 17 27.90 5.61 -14.91
CA THR A 17 26.69 4.80 -15.14
C THR A 17 25.46 5.67 -15.35
N LEU A 18 25.29 6.74 -14.56
CA LEU A 18 24.16 7.66 -14.71
C LEU A 18 24.20 8.45 -16.02
N GLN A 19 25.39 8.62 -16.63
CA GLN A 19 25.54 9.27 -17.93
C GLN A 19 25.04 8.39 -19.10
N LEU A 20 24.85 7.09 -18.88
CA LEU A 20 24.29 6.18 -19.87
C LEU A 20 22.75 6.25 -19.93
N LEU A 21 22.11 6.94 -18.98
CA LEU A 21 20.67 7.06 -18.89
C LEU A 21 20.20 8.34 -19.59
N GLU A 22 19.10 8.22 -20.34
CA GLU A 22 18.38 9.38 -20.85
C GLU A 22 17.80 10.22 -19.69
N PRO A 23 17.59 11.53 -19.87
CA PRO A 23 17.04 12.39 -18.82
C PRO A 23 15.71 11.88 -18.23
N SER A 24 14.87 11.27 -19.07
CA SER A 24 13.61 10.65 -18.65
C SER A 24 13.84 9.42 -17.76
N GLN A 25 14.80 8.56 -18.11
CA GLN A 25 15.18 7.38 -17.34
C GLN A 25 15.82 7.76 -16.01
N LEU A 26 16.67 8.79 -16.00
CA LEU A 26 17.27 9.31 -14.77
C LEU A 26 16.21 9.92 -13.85
N ARG A 27 15.27 10.70 -14.40
CA ARG A 27 14.14 11.26 -13.65
C ARG A 27 13.31 10.15 -13.04
N LEU A 28 12.95 9.15 -13.84
CA LEU A 28 12.27 7.95 -13.38
C LEU A 28 13.08 7.30 -12.24
N MET A 29 14.35 6.97 -12.43
CA MET A 29 15.17 6.31 -11.40
C MET A 29 15.21 7.07 -10.05
N VAL A 30 15.20 8.41 -10.09
CA VAL A 30 15.24 9.27 -8.90
C VAL A 30 13.85 9.48 -8.29
N CYS A 31 12.84 9.70 -9.13
CA CYS A 31 11.50 10.10 -8.71
C CYS A 31 10.53 8.92 -8.56
N GLY A 32 10.86 7.75 -9.10
CA GLY A 32 9.99 6.58 -9.21
C GLY A 32 8.93 6.70 -10.31
N SER A 33 8.11 5.64 -10.43
CA SER A 33 6.93 5.55 -11.28
C SER A 33 5.68 5.96 -10.50
N GLU A 34 4.78 6.67 -11.17
CA GLU A 34 3.42 6.93 -10.68
C GLU A 34 2.43 5.85 -11.15
N ASP A 35 2.86 4.96 -12.02
CA ASP A 35 2.07 3.82 -12.47
C ASP A 35 2.32 2.60 -11.57
N LEU A 36 1.23 2.07 -11.00
CA LEU A 36 1.20 0.86 -10.19
C LEU A 36 0.12 -0.09 -10.72
N PRO A 37 0.49 -1.05 -11.59
CA PRO A 37 -0.44 -2.08 -12.04
C PRO A 37 -0.97 -2.89 -10.86
N VAL A 38 -2.27 -3.20 -10.89
CA VAL A 38 -2.94 -3.94 -9.81
C VAL A 38 -2.31 -5.30 -9.58
N GLU A 39 -1.89 -5.99 -10.65
CA GLU A 39 -1.25 -7.29 -10.58
C GLU A 39 0.10 -7.22 -9.84
N LYS A 40 0.80 -6.09 -9.96
CA LYS A 40 2.05 -5.86 -9.23
C LYS A 40 1.77 -5.66 -7.74
N LEU A 41 0.78 -4.83 -7.41
CA LEU A 41 0.37 -4.59 -6.03
C LEU A 41 -0.12 -5.87 -5.34
N LEU A 42 -0.96 -6.67 -6.00
CA LEU A 42 -1.47 -7.92 -5.45
C LEU A 42 -0.35 -8.93 -5.16
N LYS A 43 0.70 -8.99 -6.00
CA LYS A 43 1.86 -9.87 -5.76
C LYS A 43 2.68 -9.49 -4.52
N MET A 44 2.61 -8.22 -4.10
CA MET A 44 3.32 -7.71 -2.93
C MET A 44 2.65 -8.12 -1.62
N ILE A 45 1.34 -8.40 -1.63
CA ILE A 45 0.60 -8.74 -0.42
C ILE A 45 0.99 -10.16 0.02
N LYS A 46 1.53 -10.26 1.23
CA LYS A 46 1.94 -11.52 1.84
C LYS A 46 1.21 -11.77 3.15
N TRP A 47 1.06 -13.05 3.40
CA TRP A 47 0.51 -13.57 4.63
C TRP A 47 1.54 -13.42 5.78
N PRO A 48 1.10 -13.07 7.01
CA PRO A 48 1.99 -12.83 8.15
C PRO A 48 2.89 -14.03 8.49
N HIS A 49 2.36 -15.26 8.38
CA HIS A 49 3.06 -16.46 8.82
C HIS A 49 3.07 -17.54 7.73
N ARG A 50 4.27 -17.90 7.24
CA ARG A 50 4.43 -19.06 6.36
C ARG A 50 4.22 -20.33 7.18
N GLY A 51 3.21 -21.12 6.82
CA GLY A 51 2.99 -22.47 7.37
C GLY A 51 1.96 -22.59 8.51
N VAL A 52 1.25 -21.51 8.85
CA VAL A 52 0.09 -21.55 9.75
C VAL A 52 -1.18 -21.66 8.89
N ASP A 53 -2.15 -22.46 9.33
CA ASP A 53 -3.45 -22.55 8.68
C ASP A 53 -4.16 -21.18 8.74
N PRO A 54 -4.39 -20.53 7.58
CA PRO A 54 -4.96 -19.19 7.53
C PRO A 54 -6.31 -19.09 8.23
N THR A 55 -7.12 -20.14 8.16
CA THR A 55 -8.47 -20.14 8.71
C THR A 55 -8.45 -20.13 10.23
N LYS A 56 -7.46 -20.78 10.85
CA LYS A 56 -7.33 -20.86 12.30
C LYS A 56 -6.86 -19.55 12.91
N GLU A 57 -5.83 -18.94 12.34
CA GLU A 57 -5.30 -17.67 12.83
C GLU A 57 -6.29 -16.52 12.63
N LEU A 58 -7.03 -16.52 11.52
CA LEU A 58 -8.12 -15.56 11.31
C LEU A 58 -9.22 -15.71 12.38
N ALA A 59 -9.63 -16.95 12.68
CA ALA A 59 -10.61 -17.22 13.72
C ALA A 59 -10.12 -16.78 15.12
N GLU A 60 -8.84 -16.99 15.44
CA GLU A 60 -8.22 -16.52 16.70
C GLU A 60 -8.27 -15.00 16.83
N HIS A 61 -8.20 -14.27 15.71
CA HIS A 61 -8.29 -12.81 15.67
C HIS A 61 -9.72 -12.29 15.42
N GLY A 62 -10.73 -13.16 15.53
CA GLY A 62 -12.15 -12.79 15.45
C GLY A 62 -12.67 -12.54 14.04
N PHE A 63 -11.92 -12.91 13.00
CA PHE A 63 -12.41 -12.86 11.63
C PHE A 63 -13.30 -14.06 11.36
N THR A 64 -14.56 -13.81 11.02
CA THR A 64 -15.47 -14.83 10.53
C THR A 64 -15.35 -14.92 9.02
N LEU A 65 -15.25 -16.14 8.49
CA LEU A 65 -15.48 -16.37 7.06
C LEU A 65 -16.89 -15.88 6.72
N ASP A 66 -17.03 -15.11 5.64
CA ASP A 66 -18.38 -14.81 5.17
C ASP A 66 -19.09 -16.10 4.73
N SER A 67 -20.40 -16.01 4.52
CA SER A 67 -21.22 -17.11 4.00
C SER A 67 -20.73 -17.63 2.62
N GLY A 68 -19.83 -16.92 1.95
CA GLY A 68 -19.19 -17.27 0.68
C GLY A 68 -17.80 -17.94 0.82
N GLY A 69 -17.28 -18.11 2.04
CA GLY A 69 -15.97 -18.70 2.31
C GLY A 69 -14.77 -17.75 2.11
N GLY A 70 -15.03 -16.45 1.94
CA GLY A 70 -14.00 -15.42 1.80
C GLY A 70 -13.28 -15.13 3.12
N CYS A 71 -11.99 -14.81 3.00
CA CYS A 71 -11.12 -14.45 4.11
C CYS A 71 -10.47 -13.08 3.88
N VAL A 72 -9.86 -12.47 4.89
CA VAL A 72 -9.33 -11.09 4.81
C VAL A 72 -8.35 -10.83 3.65
N PRO A 73 -7.40 -11.72 3.34
CA PRO A 73 -6.58 -11.56 2.13
C PRO A 73 -7.43 -11.53 0.86
N GLN A 74 -8.46 -12.39 0.78
CA GLN A 74 -9.38 -12.38 -0.37
C GLN A 74 -10.16 -11.07 -0.43
N TYR A 75 -10.69 -10.59 0.71
CA TYR A 75 -11.36 -9.29 0.75
C TYR A 75 -10.45 -8.17 0.29
N LEU A 76 -9.18 -8.14 0.73
CA LEU A 76 -8.25 -7.12 0.30
C LEU A 76 -7.93 -7.26 -1.19
N HIS A 77 -7.73 -8.48 -1.70
CA HIS A 77 -7.54 -8.72 -3.13
C HIS A 77 -8.75 -8.23 -3.94
N ASP A 78 -9.96 -8.55 -3.51
CA ASP A 78 -11.20 -8.16 -4.16
C ASP A 78 -11.34 -6.64 -4.14
N VAL A 79 -11.10 -5.98 -2.99
CA VAL A 79 -11.16 -4.52 -2.87
C VAL A 79 -10.14 -3.83 -3.76
N LEU A 80 -8.92 -4.36 -3.86
CA LEU A 80 -7.87 -3.76 -4.69
C LEU A 80 -8.11 -3.99 -6.19
N ALA A 81 -8.73 -5.11 -6.57
CA ALA A 81 -9.04 -5.45 -7.96
C ALA A 81 -10.34 -4.81 -8.47
N ASP A 82 -11.28 -4.54 -7.58
CA ASP A 82 -12.61 -4.06 -7.92
C ASP A 82 -12.72 -2.53 -7.91
N GLU A 83 -12.98 -1.95 -9.07
CA GLU A 83 -13.15 -0.50 -9.28
C GLU A 83 -14.62 -0.06 -9.14
N THR A 84 -15.51 -0.91 -8.62
CA THR A 84 -16.88 -0.50 -8.34
C THR A 84 -16.94 0.60 -7.28
N THR A 85 -17.74 1.62 -7.59
CA THR A 85 -17.99 2.74 -6.70
C THR A 85 -18.69 2.29 -5.43
N CYS A 86 -18.28 2.86 -4.31
CA CYS A 86 -18.95 2.75 -3.02
C CYS A 86 -19.23 4.16 -2.47
N VAL A 87 -20.23 4.25 -1.59
CA VAL A 87 -20.60 5.51 -0.93
C VAL A 87 -20.00 5.49 0.47
N LEU A 88 -19.18 6.50 0.78
CA LEU A 88 -18.60 6.68 2.11
C LEU A 88 -19.61 7.33 3.07
N MET A 89 -19.28 7.37 4.36
CA MET A 89 -20.16 7.92 5.40
C MET A 89 -20.55 9.40 5.19
N ASN A 90 -19.71 10.16 4.48
CA ASN A 90 -19.97 11.55 4.12
C ASN A 90 -20.86 11.72 2.86
N GLY A 91 -21.34 10.61 2.27
CA GLY A 91 -22.14 10.60 1.06
C GLY A 91 -21.34 10.74 -0.25
N ALA A 92 -20.00 10.81 -0.17
CA ALA A 92 -19.17 10.88 -1.36
C ALA A 92 -19.03 9.50 -2.02
N GLU A 93 -19.09 9.49 -3.34
CA GLU A 93 -18.85 8.31 -4.17
C GLU A 93 -17.37 8.16 -4.46
N HIS A 94 -16.81 6.99 -4.15
CA HIS A 94 -15.41 6.67 -4.37
C HIS A 94 -15.26 5.25 -4.92
N CYS A 95 -14.31 5.06 -5.84
CA CYS A 95 -13.85 3.76 -6.31
C CYS A 95 -12.38 3.54 -5.92
N PHE A 96 -11.98 2.29 -5.72
CA PHE A 96 -10.59 1.95 -5.42
C PHE A 96 -9.79 1.83 -6.74
N ASP A 97 -9.62 2.95 -7.42
CA ASP A 97 -8.97 3.04 -8.73
C ASP A 97 -7.42 3.06 -8.66
N GLY A 98 -6.77 3.27 -9.80
CA GLY A 98 -5.31 3.37 -9.89
C GLY A 98 -4.70 4.44 -8.99
N ALA A 99 -5.37 5.59 -8.80
CA ALA A 99 -4.88 6.66 -7.93
C ALA A 99 -4.92 6.23 -6.46
N HIS A 100 -6.01 5.59 -6.02
CA HIS A 100 -6.13 5.06 -4.66
C HIS A 100 -5.18 3.89 -4.40
N ARG A 101 -4.93 3.02 -5.40
CA ARG A 101 -3.90 1.96 -5.30
C ARG A 101 -2.50 2.53 -5.11
N LEU A 102 -2.15 3.57 -5.87
CA LEU A 102 -0.88 4.26 -5.71
C LEU A 102 -0.79 4.92 -4.33
N GLN A 103 -1.85 5.59 -3.88
CA GLN A 103 -1.93 6.21 -2.56
C GLN A 103 -1.79 5.18 -1.44
N PHE A 104 -2.44 4.03 -1.56
CA PHE A 104 -2.32 2.90 -0.65
C PHE A 104 -0.88 2.39 -0.55
N PHE A 105 -0.20 2.22 -1.68
CA PHE A 105 1.22 1.86 -1.69
C PHE A 105 2.09 2.90 -0.99
N LYS A 106 1.87 4.20 -1.26
CA LYS A 106 2.62 5.29 -0.61
C LYS A 106 2.38 5.31 0.90
N TRP A 107 1.13 5.14 1.33
CA TRP A 107 0.73 5.09 2.73
C TRP A 107 1.43 3.93 3.47
N LEU A 108 1.49 2.75 2.84
CA LEU A 108 2.12 1.57 3.42
C LEU A 108 3.64 1.57 3.42
N THR A 109 4.28 2.30 2.50
CA THR A 109 5.73 2.24 2.35
C THR A 109 6.44 3.54 2.70
N ALA A 110 5.69 4.60 3.01
CA ALA A 110 6.16 5.98 3.12
C ALA A 110 6.99 6.46 1.92
N ARG A 111 6.86 5.78 0.76
CA ARG A 111 7.55 6.17 -0.46
C ARG A 111 6.74 7.23 -1.21
N ARG A 112 7.44 8.07 -1.96
CA ARG A 112 6.82 9.08 -2.83
C ARG A 112 6.34 8.53 -4.16
N ALA A 113 6.83 7.36 -4.56
CA ALA A 113 6.54 6.72 -5.84
C ALA A 113 6.95 5.25 -5.85
N VAL A 114 6.51 4.52 -6.87
CA VAL A 114 6.80 3.09 -7.07
C VAL A 114 8.21 2.92 -7.65
N PRO A 115 9.07 2.05 -7.09
CA PRO A 115 10.35 1.72 -7.69
C PRO A 115 10.19 1.07 -9.08
N ILE A 116 11.02 1.47 -10.04
CA ILE A 116 10.83 1.10 -11.46
C ILE A 116 11.46 -0.25 -11.79
N ALA A 117 12.31 -0.78 -10.91
CA ALA A 117 12.92 -2.06 -11.14
C ALA A 117 11.90 -3.20 -10.97
N ASN A 118 12.07 -4.26 -11.76
CA ASN A 118 11.36 -5.54 -11.62
C ASN A 118 11.70 -6.25 -10.28
N SER A 119 12.64 -5.71 -9.52
CA SER A 119 13.06 -6.13 -8.17
C SER A 119 12.34 -5.36 -7.06
N ILE A 120 11.03 -5.09 -7.22
CA ILE A 120 10.20 -4.84 -6.04
C ILE A 120 10.05 -6.17 -5.30
N GLU A 121 11.04 -6.49 -4.46
CA GLU A 121 10.92 -7.47 -3.37
C GLU A 121 10.28 -6.80 -2.14
N GLN A 122 9.38 -5.84 -2.36
CA GLN A 122 8.66 -5.22 -1.27
C GLN A 122 7.47 -6.11 -0.95
N ASP A 123 7.58 -6.84 0.14
CA ASP A 123 6.44 -7.52 0.73
C ASP A 123 5.63 -6.50 1.55
N ILE A 124 4.31 -6.56 1.40
CA ILE A 124 3.31 -5.93 2.26
C ILE A 124 2.79 -7.01 3.18
N LEU A 125 3.12 -6.96 4.46
CA LEU A 125 2.69 -7.99 5.41
C LEU A 125 1.36 -7.59 6.03
N LEU A 126 0.38 -8.50 5.99
CA LEU A 126 -0.85 -8.30 6.75
C LEU A 126 -0.63 -8.63 8.21
N GLN A 127 -1.16 -7.81 9.10
CA GLN A 127 -1.21 -8.08 10.53
C GLN A 127 -2.66 -7.98 11.01
N PHE A 128 -3.05 -8.91 11.88
CA PHE A 128 -4.41 -8.97 12.39
C PHE A 128 -4.45 -8.35 13.79
N GLY A 129 -5.18 -7.24 13.93
CA GLY A 129 -5.19 -6.44 15.15
C GLY A 129 -6.06 -7.07 16.24
N ALA A 130 -5.48 -7.91 17.11
CA ALA A 130 -6.18 -8.59 18.21
C ALA A 130 -6.91 -7.66 19.20
N HIS A 131 -6.56 -6.37 19.21
CA HIS A 131 -7.14 -5.36 20.12
C HIS A 131 -7.89 -4.24 19.39
N ARG A 132 -8.21 -4.42 18.09
CA ARG A 132 -8.98 -3.44 17.32
C ARG A 132 -10.43 -3.87 17.17
N THR A 133 -11.32 -2.90 17.21
CA THR A 133 -12.74 -3.13 16.95
C THR A 133 -13.04 -3.06 15.45
N PRO A 134 -14.10 -3.72 14.95
CA PRO A 134 -14.52 -3.62 13.55
C PRO A 134 -14.82 -2.18 13.07
N ASP A 135 -15.08 -1.25 13.99
CA ASP A 135 -15.31 0.16 13.66
C ASP A 135 -14.02 0.95 13.43
N SER A 136 -12.87 0.41 13.85
CA SER A 136 -11.56 1.04 13.71
C SER A 136 -11.14 1.11 12.24
N HIS A 137 -10.39 2.15 11.87
CA HIS A 137 -9.71 2.20 10.57
C HIS A 137 -8.50 1.26 10.53
N PRO A 138 -8.10 0.79 9.33
CA PRO A 138 -6.86 0.06 9.17
C PRO A 138 -5.66 0.97 9.45
N VAL A 139 -4.53 0.38 9.84
CA VAL A 139 -3.32 1.14 10.18
C VAL A 139 -2.13 0.63 9.38
N ALA A 140 -1.38 1.56 8.80
CA ALA A 140 -0.13 1.27 8.10
C ALA A 140 1.07 1.52 9.02
N HIS A 141 1.95 0.52 9.11
CA HIS A 141 3.25 0.62 9.76
C HIS A 141 4.33 0.74 8.68
N ALA A 142 4.57 1.96 8.23
CA ALA A 142 5.35 2.21 7.02
C ALA A 142 6.81 1.72 7.09
N CYS A 143 7.43 1.79 8.28
CA CYS A 143 8.80 1.29 8.51
C CYS A 143 8.97 -0.20 8.18
N PHE A 144 7.89 -0.98 8.24
CA PHE A 144 7.89 -2.42 8.04
C PHE A 144 7.02 -2.85 6.85
N SER A 145 6.38 -1.90 6.15
CA SER A 145 5.40 -2.18 5.10
C SER A 145 4.31 -3.14 5.56
N GLN A 146 3.76 -2.90 6.74
CA GLN A 146 2.71 -3.75 7.31
C GLN A 146 1.37 -3.04 7.32
N LEU A 147 0.32 -3.79 6.99
CA LEU A 147 -1.06 -3.36 7.08
C LEU A 147 -1.75 -4.09 8.22
N GLU A 148 -2.06 -3.37 9.29
CA GLU A 148 -2.83 -3.89 10.41
C GLU A 148 -4.32 -3.72 10.13
N LEU A 149 -5.05 -4.83 10.10
CA LEU A 149 -6.48 -4.89 9.80
C LEU A 149 -7.28 -5.31 11.03
N PRO A 150 -8.34 -4.56 11.39
CA PRO A 150 -9.41 -5.03 12.27
C PRO A 150 -10.23 -6.16 11.66
N ALA A 151 -10.97 -6.88 12.51
CA ALA A 151 -11.89 -7.97 12.16
C ALA A 151 -13.13 -7.51 11.37
N TYR A 152 -12.93 -7.02 10.14
CA TYR A 152 -14.04 -6.59 9.28
C TYR A 152 -14.92 -7.76 8.84
N SER A 153 -16.23 -7.54 8.86
CA SER A 153 -17.23 -8.56 8.55
C SER A 153 -17.40 -8.85 7.06
N SER A 154 -16.94 -7.96 6.17
CA SER A 154 -17.04 -8.15 4.72
C SER A 154 -16.03 -7.28 3.94
N ALA A 155 -15.82 -7.63 2.66
CA ALA A 155 -15.04 -6.83 1.73
C ALA A 155 -15.59 -5.40 1.56
N SER A 156 -16.91 -5.22 1.59
CA SER A 156 -17.54 -3.90 1.50
C SER A 156 -17.18 -3.01 2.70
N VAL A 157 -17.17 -3.56 3.92
CA VAL A 157 -16.75 -2.83 5.12
C VAL A 157 -15.27 -2.46 5.03
N LEU A 158 -14.41 -3.41 4.62
CA LEU A 158 -12.98 -3.15 4.40
C LEU A 158 -12.77 -2.02 3.37
N ARG A 159 -13.51 -2.02 2.25
CA ARG A 159 -13.41 -0.99 1.21
C ARG A 159 -13.66 0.41 1.77
N VAL A 160 -14.79 0.59 2.46
CA VAL A 160 -15.18 1.89 3.03
C VAL A 160 -14.11 2.35 4.03
N LYS A 161 -13.73 1.48 4.97
CA LYS A 161 -12.75 1.82 6.02
C LYS A 161 -11.36 2.13 5.45
N LEU A 162 -10.95 1.41 4.42
CA LEU A 162 -9.65 1.64 3.78
C LEU A 162 -9.64 2.96 3.01
N LEU A 163 -10.67 3.26 2.23
CA LEU A 163 -10.79 4.54 1.51
C LEU A 163 -10.82 5.71 2.49
N GLU A 164 -11.61 5.63 3.56
CA GLU A 164 -11.62 6.65 4.61
C GLU A 164 -10.22 6.88 5.20
N ALA A 165 -9.48 5.80 5.49
CA ALA A 165 -8.12 5.92 6.04
C ALA A 165 -7.14 6.61 5.08
N LEU A 166 -7.22 6.28 3.78
CA LEU A 166 -6.37 6.88 2.75
C LEU A 166 -6.67 8.37 2.56
N LEU A 167 -7.96 8.72 2.43
CA LEU A 167 -8.39 10.11 2.27
C LEU A 167 -8.01 10.97 3.48
N ASN A 168 -8.19 10.44 4.69
CA ASN A 168 -7.79 11.12 5.93
C ASN A 168 -6.26 11.32 6.00
N HIS A 169 -5.48 10.34 5.55
CA HIS A 169 -4.02 10.45 5.50
C HIS A 169 -3.57 11.54 4.52
N GLU A 170 -4.19 11.62 3.35
CA GLU A 170 -3.86 12.64 2.34
C GLU A 170 -4.15 14.06 2.83
N GLN A 171 -5.33 14.26 3.43
CA GLN A 171 -5.69 15.55 4.03
C GLN A 171 -4.71 15.95 5.13
N THR A 172 -4.22 14.97 5.90
CA THR A 172 -3.22 15.19 6.94
C THR A 172 -1.89 15.64 6.32
N LEU A 173 -1.39 14.97 5.28
CA LEU A 173 -0.17 15.37 4.57
C LEU A 173 -0.29 16.74 3.90
N GLY A 174 -1.40 17.03 3.23
CA GLY A 174 -1.64 18.32 2.58
C GLY A 174 -1.67 19.51 3.56
N ARG A 175 -2.03 19.26 4.82
CA ARG A 175 -1.94 20.28 5.89
C ARG A 175 -0.50 20.59 6.32
N TYR A 176 0.43 19.66 6.13
CA TYR A 176 1.85 19.87 6.48
C TYR A 176 2.68 20.48 5.34
N ASP A 177 2.24 20.37 4.08
CA ASP A 177 2.90 21.03 2.94
C ASP A 177 2.58 22.53 2.82
N LEU A 178 1.66 23.05 3.64
CA LEU A 178 1.26 24.47 3.69
C LEU A 178 1.93 25.29 4.83
N LYS A 179 3.02 24.79 5.41
CA LYS A 179 3.78 25.50 6.46
C LYS A 179 5.24 25.72 6.07
#